data_AF-A0A0E1X8J8-F1
#
_entry.id   AF-A0A0E1X8J8-F1
#
_cell.length_a   1.000
_cell.length_b   1.000
_cell.length_c   1.000
_cell.angle_alpha   90.00
_cell.angle_beta   90.00
_cell.angle_gamma   90.00
#
_symmetry.space_group_name_H-M   'P 1'
#
loop_
_entity.id
_entity.type
_entity.pdbx_description
1 polymer ?
#
loop_
_entity_poly.entity_id
_entity_poly.type
_entity_poly.pdbx_seq_one_letter_code
_entity_poly.pdbx_strand_id
1 'polypeptide(L)'
;MVNKRLLDEGKTIDVYLFEALNDQIIIAIPDWFWSYQMAMTLNEETCFEAILMQLFVFKEEEEAESIASQLTDWIETYKKEKD
;
A
#
# COMPACT_ATOMS: atom_id res chain seq x y z
N MET A 1 -4.78 2.43 -12.94
CA MET A 1 -5.41 2.25 -11.62
C MET A 1 -5.84 0.80 -11.49
N VAL A 2 -5.48 0.16 -10.38
CA VAL A 2 -5.88 -1.20 -10.00
C VAL A 2 -6.62 -1.11 -8.67
N ASN A 3 -7.72 -1.85 -8.55
CA ASN A 3 -8.44 -2.04 -7.30
C ASN A 3 -8.08 -3.43 -6.73
N LYS A 4 -7.73 -3.46 -5.45
CA LYS A 4 -7.47 -4.65 -4.65
C LYS A 4 -8.39 -4.62 -3.44
N ARG A 5 -8.51 -5.75 -2.77
CA ARG A 5 -9.33 -5.89 -1.56
C ARG A 5 -8.47 -6.48 -0.46
N LEU A 6 -8.47 -5.84 0.71
CA LEU A 6 -7.84 -6.36 1.92
C LEU A 6 -8.93 -6.68 2.95
N LEU A 7 -8.61 -7.61 3.85
CA LEU A 7 -9.45 -7.93 5.00
C LEU A 7 -8.93 -7.16 6.21
N ASP A 8 -9.79 -6.34 6.82
CA ASP A 8 -9.49 -5.54 8.00
C ASP A 8 -10.63 -5.71 9.00
N GLU A 9 -10.32 -6.18 10.21
CA GLU A 9 -11.31 -6.40 11.28
C GLU A 9 -12.57 -7.19 10.80
N GLY A 10 -12.38 -8.16 9.92
CA GLY A 10 -13.46 -8.98 9.35
C GLY A 10 -14.30 -8.27 8.27
N LYS A 11 -13.93 -7.06 7.85
CA LYS A 11 -14.53 -6.33 6.73
C LYS A 11 -13.60 -6.37 5.53
N THR A 12 -14.19 -6.51 4.35
CA THR A 12 -13.45 -6.32 3.10
C THR A 12 -13.47 -4.85 2.74
N ILE A 13 -12.30 -4.23 2.62
CA ILE A 13 -12.15 -2.82 2.24
C ILE A 13 -11.43 -2.71 0.90
N ASP A 14 -11.72 -1.62 0.17
CA ASP A 14 -11.15 -1.38 -1.14
C ASP A 14 -9.82 -0.60 -1.03
N VAL A 15 -8.82 -1.09 -1.77
CA VAL A 15 -7.52 -0.44 -1.92
C VAL A 15 -7.32 -0.07 -3.38
N TYR A 16 -6.97 1.17 -3.63
CA TYR A 16 -6.70 1.68 -4.96
C TYR A 16 -5.20 1.96 -5.11
N LEU A 17 -4.60 1.34 -6.11
CA LEU A 17 -3.21 1.57 -6.52
C LEU A 17 -3.20 2.26 -7.88
N PHE A 18 -2.55 3.40 -7.98
CA PHE A 18 -2.38 4.07 -9.26
C PHE A 18 -1.12 4.91 -9.30
N GLU A 19 -0.58 5.02 -10.50
CA GLU A 19 0.58 5.84 -10.77
C GLU A 19 0.16 7.29 -11.05
N ALA A 20 0.83 8.22 -10.37
CA ALA A 20 0.73 9.65 -10.60
C ALA A 20 1.74 10.08 -11.70
N LEU A 21 1.58 11.29 -12.25
CA LEU A 21 2.35 11.81 -13.38
C LEU A 21 3.88 11.96 -13.18
N ASN A 22 4.42 11.62 -12.00
CA ASN A 22 5.81 11.88 -11.59
C ASN A 22 6.51 10.62 -11.05
N ASP A 23 6.36 9.46 -11.70
CA ASP A 23 6.95 8.18 -11.26
C ASP A 23 6.68 7.84 -9.79
N GLN A 24 5.46 8.15 -9.36
CA GLN A 24 5.00 7.96 -8.00
C GLN A 24 3.79 7.05 -8.01
N ILE A 25 3.70 6.19 -7.01
CA ILE A 25 2.52 5.38 -6.76
C ILE A 25 1.75 5.97 -5.58
N ILE A 26 0.44 6.00 -5.75
CA ILE A 26 -0.50 6.36 -4.71
C ILE A 26 -1.26 5.11 -4.31
N ILE A 27 -1.26 4.84 -3.01
CA ILE A 27 -2.12 3.88 -2.32
C ILE A 27 -3.24 4.70 -1.69
N ALA A 28 -4.49 4.39 -1.99
CA ALA A 28 -5.64 5.02 -1.36
C ALA A 28 -6.58 3.97 -0.77
N ILE A 29 -6.94 4.15 0.50
CA ILE A 29 -7.82 3.28 1.27
C ILE A 29 -8.92 4.15 1.89
N PRO A 30 -10.04 4.38 1.17
CA PRO A 30 -11.07 5.33 1.59
C PRO A 30 -11.74 5.00 2.93
N ASP A 31 -11.92 3.71 3.24
CA ASP A 31 -12.48 3.26 4.52
C ASP A 31 -11.65 3.70 5.72
N TRP A 32 -10.35 3.92 5.53
CA TRP A 32 -9.43 4.44 6.56
C TRP A 32 -9.24 5.96 6.49
N PHE A 33 -9.87 6.65 5.53
CA PHE A 33 -9.58 8.04 5.19
C PHE A 33 -8.08 8.29 4.99
N TRP A 34 -7.38 7.30 4.43
CA TRP A 34 -5.93 7.28 4.34
C TRP A 34 -5.46 7.10 2.90
N SER A 35 -4.39 7.82 2.57
CA SER A 35 -3.65 7.60 1.33
C SER A 35 -2.18 7.88 1.57
N TYR A 36 -1.34 7.17 0.83
CA TYR A 36 0.10 7.37 0.88
C TYR A 36 0.71 7.39 -0.52
N GLN A 37 1.65 8.29 -0.72
CA GLN A 37 2.31 8.53 -1.98
C GLN A 37 3.80 8.31 -1.82
N MET A 38 4.38 7.51 -2.71
CA MET A 38 5.80 7.17 -2.67
C MET A 38 6.38 7.04 -4.07
N ALA A 39 7.71 7.10 -4.18
CA ALA A 39 8.40 6.94 -5.46
C ALA A 39 8.33 5.47 -5.94
N MET A 40 8.09 5.27 -7.23
CA MET A 40 8.12 3.95 -7.86
C MET A 40 9.52 3.33 -7.88
N THR A 41 10.56 4.16 -7.73
CA THR A 41 11.96 3.72 -7.70
C THR A 41 12.40 3.11 -6.37
N LEU A 42 11.55 3.13 -5.33
CA LEU A 42 11.87 2.48 -4.06
C LEU A 42 11.98 0.96 -4.27
N ASN A 43 12.96 0.35 -3.61
CA ASN A 43 13.04 -1.10 -3.53
C ASN A 43 11.96 -1.66 -2.57
N GLU A 44 11.76 -2.96 -2.61
CA GLU A 44 10.77 -3.68 -1.81
C GLU A 44 10.90 -3.42 -0.30
N GLU A 45 12.12 -3.49 0.24
CA GLU A 45 12.40 -3.29 1.67
C GLU A 45 12.05 -1.87 2.13
N THR A 46 12.51 -0.85 1.41
CA THR A 46 12.21 0.56 1.73
C THR A 46 10.72 0.86 1.54
N CYS A 47 10.08 0.23 0.56
CA CYS A 47 8.64 0.33 0.35
C CYS A 47 7.87 -0.23 1.56
N PHE A 48 8.25 -1.43 2.02
CA PHE A 48 7.67 -2.06 3.21
C PHE A 48 7.82 -1.19 4.46
N GLU A 49 9.05 -0.75 4.78
CA GLU A 49 9.31 0.07 5.96
C GLU A 49 8.52 1.38 5.94
N ALA A 50 8.47 2.05 4.78
CA ALA A 50 7.75 3.30 4.63
C ALA A 50 6.24 3.15 4.87
N ILE A 51 5.64 2.06 4.36
CA ILE A 51 4.22 1.76 4.59
C ILE A 51 3.99 1.41 6.06
N LEU A 52 4.82 0.53 6.63
CA LEU A 52 4.70 0.09 8.01
C LEU A 52 4.70 1.27 9.00
N MET A 53 5.63 2.21 8.82
CA MET A 53 5.70 3.41 9.65
C MET A 53 4.44 4.27 9.60
N GLN A 54 3.76 4.35 8.46
CA GLN A 54 2.49 5.07 8.34
C GLN A 54 1.35 4.33 9.05
N LEU A 55 1.31 3.00 8.93
CA LEU A 55 0.25 2.18 9.52
C LEU A 55 0.32 2.12 11.04
N PHE A 56 1.52 2.13 11.65
CA PHE A 56 1.69 2.17 13.11
C PHE A 56 1.04 3.39 13.79
N VAL A 57 0.68 4.43 13.03
CA VAL A 57 -0.05 5.58 13.59
C VAL A 57 -1.48 5.21 14.00
N PHE A 58 -2.08 4.16 13.41
CA PHE A 58 -3.49 3.84 13.60
C PHE A 58 -3.85 2.35 13.57
N LYS A 59 -2.87 1.45 13.43
CA LYS A 59 -3.03 -0.01 13.48
C LYS A 59 -2.13 -0.62 14.55
N GLU A 60 -2.59 -1.73 15.11
CA GLU A 60 -1.79 -2.55 16.02
C GLU A 60 -0.59 -3.16 15.28
N GLU A 61 0.47 -3.51 16.01
CA GLU A 61 1.75 -3.91 15.43
C GLU A 61 1.63 -5.06 14.42
N GLU A 62 1.00 -6.16 14.84
CA GLU A 62 0.80 -7.36 14.01
C GLU A 62 -0.06 -7.07 12.76
N GLU A 63 -1.08 -6.23 12.90
CA GLU A 63 -1.95 -5.85 11.77
C GLU A 63 -1.21 -4.95 10.79
N ALA A 64 -0.47 -3.97 11.29
CA ALA A 64 0.30 -3.04 10.49
C ALA A 64 1.38 -3.77 9.67
N GLU A 65 2.08 -4.73 10.27
CA GLU A 65 3.08 -5.56 9.57
C GLU A 65 2.44 -6.40 8.46
N SER A 66 1.34 -7.08 8.76
CA SER A 66 0.60 -7.92 7.81
C SER A 66 0.09 -7.10 6.62
N ILE A 67 -0.54 -5.96 6.90
CA ILE A 67 -1.06 -5.05 5.87
C ILE A 67 0.08 -4.43 5.05
N ALA A 68 1.16 -3.97 5.69
CA ALA A 68 2.31 -3.39 4.99
C ALA A 68 2.95 -4.38 4.03
N SER A 69 3.11 -5.64 4.46
CA SER A 69 3.60 -6.73 3.62
C SER A 69 2.71 -6.94 2.40
N GLN A 70 1.40 -7.08 2.61
CA GLN A 70 0.44 -7.27 1.51
C GLN A 70 0.40 -6.10 0.52
N LEU A 71 0.45 -4.85 1.01
CA LEU A 71 0.49 -3.67 0.15
C LEU A 71 1.79 -3.62 -0.68
N THR A 72 2.92 -3.98 -0.06
CA THR A 72 4.23 -4.03 -0.73
C THR A 72 4.22 -5.06 -1.86
N ASP A 73 3.71 -6.27 -1.61
CA ASP A 73 3.56 -7.32 -2.63
C ASP A 73 2.74 -6.84 -3.83
N TRP A 74 1.65 -6.11 -3.59
CA TRP A 74 0.82 -5.57 -4.68
C TRP A 74 1.51 -4.47 -5.47
N ILE A 75 2.32 -3.63 -4.80
CA ILE A 75 3.12 -2.59 -5.46
C ILE A 75 4.21 -3.22 -6.33
N GLU A 76 4.93 -4.21 -5.82
CA GLU A 76 5.96 -4.93 -6.59
C GLU A 76 5.36 -5.68 -7.79
N THR A 77 4.18 -6.28 -7.61
CA THR A 77 3.43 -6.88 -8.73
C THR A 77 3.05 -5.82 -9.76
N TYR A 78 2.55 -4.66 -9.31
CA TYR A 78 2.18 -3.55 -10.20
C TYR A 78 3.40 -3.01 -10.98
N LYS A 79 4.57 -2.89 -10.34
CA LYS A 79 5.83 -2.50 -10.99
C LYS A 79 6.20 -3.49 -12.10
N LYS A 80 6.19 -4.80 -11.79
CA LYS A 80 6.56 -5.87 -12.74
C LYS A 80 5.63 -5.98 -13.95
N GLU A 81 4.34 -5.67 -13.80
CA GLU A 81 3.39 -5.68 -14.91
C GLU A 81 3.59 -4.52 -15.90
N LYS A 82 4.41 -3.52 -15.54
CA LYS A 82 4.67 -2.33 -16.35
C LYS A 82 6.04 -2.28 -17.01
N ASP A 83 6.99 -3.11 -16.57
CA ASP A 83 8.28 -3.33 -17.23
C ASP A 83 8.14 -4.19 -18.50
#